data_AF-A0A535X661-F1
#
_entry.id   AF-A0A535X661-F1
#
_cell.length_a   1.000
_cell.length_b   1.000
_cell.length_c   1.000
_cell.angle_alpha   90.00
_cell.angle_beta   90.00
_cell.angle_gamma   90.00
#
_symmetry.space_group_name_H-M   'P 1'
#
loop_
_entity.id
_entity.type
_entity.pdbx_description
1 polymer ?
#
loop_
_entity_poly.entity_id
_entity_poly.type
_entity_poly.pdbx_seq_one_letter_code
_entity_poly.pdbx_strand_id
1 'polypeptide(L)'
;MANYPGDVTGDPGAVAALAAVGFNPESQPLWPDHWTVYWGLTQKIFRLEFDPEYTNYACSSLSGPACVSPPAEQVLPADPDASYNYAARLLANPALANRLQSVANTGNIQHPLITVHGDQDSLLPIHTDSDIYAQLVQLAQRGDRYRFYTVSGGNHVDPQFDDHYGIDSYGTHVLRPILPCARAAIDALAAWVEQGVAPPPGHAIPRPDPDTASDLANHCSLT
;
A
#
# COMPACT_ATOMS: atom_id res chain seq x y z
N MET A 1 12.73 -3.86 -4.05
CA MET A 1 12.99 -3.40 -5.45
C MET A 1 14.07 -4.19 -6.15
N ALA A 2 15.20 -4.56 -5.51
CA ALA A 2 16.26 -5.37 -6.14
C ALA A 2 15.80 -6.68 -6.82
N ASN A 3 14.66 -7.26 -6.41
CA ASN A 3 14.11 -8.51 -6.95
C ASN A 3 13.20 -8.31 -8.19
N TYR A 4 12.89 -7.08 -8.58
CA TYR A 4 12.11 -6.74 -9.77
C TYR A 4 13.04 -6.05 -10.78
N PRO A 5 12.98 -6.30 -12.10
CA PRO A 5 11.96 -7.01 -12.88
C PRO A 5 12.23 -8.52 -13.07
N GLY A 6 12.69 -9.23 -12.04
CA GLY A 6 12.98 -10.67 -12.13
C GLY A 6 11.78 -11.50 -12.64
N ASP A 7 10.57 -11.17 -12.19
CA ASP A 7 9.33 -11.88 -12.53
C ASP A 7 8.96 -11.75 -14.02
N VAL A 8 9.05 -10.55 -14.59
CA VAL A 8 8.78 -10.29 -16.02
C VAL A 8 9.93 -10.72 -16.93
N THR A 9 11.14 -10.87 -16.37
CA THR A 9 12.30 -11.44 -17.10
C THR A 9 12.40 -12.96 -16.99
N GLY A 10 11.44 -13.61 -16.31
CA GLY A 10 11.31 -15.06 -16.24
C GLY A 10 12.10 -15.74 -15.12
N ASP A 11 12.53 -15.00 -14.09
CA ASP A 11 13.08 -15.56 -12.86
C ASP A 11 11.95 -16.17 -11.99
N PRO A 12 11.91 -17.51 -11.85
CA PRO A 12 10.88 -18.18 -11.07
C PRO A 12 10.90 -17.81 -9.57
N GLY A 13 12.04 -17.34 -9.06
CA GLY A 13 12.19 -16.94 -7.66
C GLY A 13 11.61 -15.56 -7.34
N ALA A 14 11.38 -14.71 -8.34
CA ALA A 14 11.03 -13.31 -8.12
C ALA A 14 9.61 -13.11 -7.57
N VAL A 15 8.63 -13.87 -8.07
CA VAL A 15 7.24 -13.84 -7.55
C VAL A 15 7.21 -14.32 -6.10
N ALA A 16 7.92 -15.41 -5.80
CA ALA A 16 8.03 -15.92 -4.44
C ALA A 16 8.74 -14.92 -3.50
N ALA A 17 9.75 -14.19 -4.00
CA ALA A 17 10.44 -13.17 -3.24
C ALA A 17 9.54 -11.95 -2.94
N LEU A 18 8.70 -11.54 -3.89
CA LEU A 18 7.73 -10.46 -3.68
C LEU A 18 6.58 -10.91 -2.75
N ALA A 19 6.13 -12.15 -2.87
CA ALA A 19 5.17 -12.73 -1.94
C ALA A 19 5.73 -12.82 -0.51
N ALA A 20 7.01 -13.18 -0.36
CA ALA A 20 7.67 -13.28 0.93
C ALA A 20 7.80 -11.93 1.66
N VAL A 21 7.77 -10.80 0.93
CA VAL A 21 7.73 -9.46 1.53
C VAL A 21 6.31 -8.90 1.66
N GLY A 22 5.29 -9.70 1.37
CA GLY A 22 3.90 -9.41 1.70
C GLY A 22 2.95 -9.19 0.52
N PHE A 23 3.45 -9.04 -0.71
CA PHE A 23 2.59 -8.83 -1.88
C PHE A 23 1.71 -10.05 -2.14
N ASN A 24 0.42 -9.84 -2.42
CA ASN A 24 -0.46 -10.92 -2.83
C ASN A 24 -0.04 -11.41 -4.24
N PRO A 25 0.25 -12.70 -4.45
CA PRO A 25 0.60 -13.22 -5.77
C PRO A 25 -0.46 -12.96 -6.85
N GLU A 26 -1.74 -12.87 -6.50
CA GLU A 26 -2.82 -12.53 -7.44
C GLU A 26 -2.68 -11.11 -8.00
N SER A 27 -1.98 -10.23 -7.29
CA SER A 27 -1.69 -8.86 -7.72
C SER A 27 -0.50 -8.76 -8.68
N GLN A 28 0.19 -9.88 -8.97
CA GLN A 28 1.32 -9.90 -9.91
C GLN A 28 1.10 -9.12 -11.21
N PRO A 29 -0.07 -9.20 -11.86
CA PRO A 29 -0.26 -8.47 -13.12
C PRO A 29 -0.18 -6.95 -12.98
N LEU A 30 -0.30 -6.41 -11.77
CA LEU A 30 -0.22 -4.97 -11.47
C LEU A 30 1.21 -4.49 -11.22
N TRP A 31 2.14 -5.39 -10.86
CA TRP A 31 3.51 -5.03 -10.47
C TRP A 31 4.31 -4.26 -11.53
N PRO A 32 4.18 -4.51 -12.85
CA PRO A 32 4.89 -3.71 -13.86
C PRO A 32 4.52 -2.23 -13.84
N ASP A 33 3.24 -1.93 -13.64
CA ASP A 33 2.76 -0.56 -13.52
C ASP A 33 3.27 0.07 -12.21
N HIS A 34 3.15 -0.65 -11.10
CA HIS A 34 3.60 -0.15 -9.80
C HIS A 34 5.12 0.05 -9.73
N TRP A 35 5.91 -0.80 -10.36
CA TRP A 35 7.35 -0.60 -10.48
C TRP A 35 7.69 0.65 -11.29
N THR A 36 6.94 0.91 -12.36
CA THR A 36 7.16 2.04 -13.26
C THR A 36 6.74 3.37 -12.64
N VAL A 37 5.64 3.38 -11.91
CA VAL A 37 5.00 4.61 -11.42
C VAL A 37 5.26 4.87 -9.95
N TYR A 38 5.09 3.85 -9.08
CA TYR A 38 4.93 4.05 -7.65
C TYR A 38 6.13 3.61 -6.81
N TRP A 39 6.74 2.45 -7.07
CA TRP A 39 7.77 1.88 -6.18
C TRP A 39 9.01 2.74 -6.09
N GLY A 40 9.58 3.13 -7.23
CA GLY A 40 10.79 3.95 -7.25
C GLY A 40 10.53 5.36 -6.71
N LEU A 41 9.39 5.95 -7.09
CA LEU A 41 8.91 7.24 -6.55
C LEU A 41 8.85 7.22 -5.02
N THR A 42 8.10 6.27 -4.45
CA THR A 42 7.90 6.12 -3.01
C THR A 42 9.21 5.87 -2.29
N GLN A 43 10.05 4.94 -2.78
CA GLN A 43 11.35 4.69 -2.17
C GLN A 43 12.19 5.96 -2.15
N LYS A 44 12.38 6.64 -3.30
CA LYS A 44 13.29 7.78 -3.40
C LYS A 44 12.83 8.94 -2.54
N ILE A 45 11.54 9.28 -2.57
CA ILE A 45 10.97 10.35 -1.74
C ILE A 45 11.22 10.07 -0.26
N PHE A 46 10.76 8.93 0.27
CA PHE A 46 10.89 8.68 1.71
C PHE A 46 12.35 8.52 2.15
N ARG A 47 13.21 7.95 1.31
CA ARG A 47 14.65 7.89 1.58
C ARG A 47 15.30 9.27 1.58
N LEU A 48 14.93 10.17 0.66
CA LEU A 48 15.41 11.56 0.60
C LEU A 48 14.99 12.33 1.85
N GLU A 49 13.73 12.21 2.24
CA GLU A 49 13.16 12.93 3.37
C GLU A 49 13.71 12.43 4.72
N PHE A 50 13.80 11.11 4.91
CA PHE A 50 14.18 10.54 6.20
C PHE A 50 15.68 10.25 6.35
N ASP A 51 16.41 10.00 5.27
CA ASP A 51 17.85 9.71 5.29
C ASP A 51 18.64 10.56 4.26
N PRO A 52 18.60 11.90 4.38
CA PRO A 52 19.33 12.79 3.49
C PRO A 52 20.85 12.56 3.52
N GLU A 53 21.39 11.91 4.57
CA GLU A 53 22.80 11.57 4.67
C GLU A 53 23.20 10.31 3.89
N TYR A 54 22.25 9.53 3.36
CA TYR A 54 22.58 8.51 2.38
C TYR A 54 22.90 9.17 1.05
N THR A 55 24.16 9.09 0.61
CA THR A 55 24.67 9.78 -0.60
C THR A 55 25.04 8.84 -1.74
N ASN A 56 24.77 7.54 -1.60
CA ASN A 56 25.10 6.55 -2.64
C ASN A 56 24.12 6.61 -3.82
N TYR A 57 23.04 7.38 -3.74
CA TYR A 57 22.01 7.45 -4.76
C TYR A 57 22.45 8.29 -5.98
N ALA A 58 21.83 8.03 -7.13
CA ALA A 58 21.95 8.88 -8.31
C ALA A 58 20.76 9.86 -8.37
N CYS A 59 21.03 11.18 -8.42
CA CYS A 59 19.96 12.15 -8.68
C CYS A 59 19.52 12.00 -10.14
N SER A 60 18.23 11.75 -10.38
CA SER A 60 17.69 11.38 -11.69
C SER A 60 17.54 12.53 -12.71
N SER A 61 18.09 13.72 -12.43
CA SER A 61 18.00 14.86 -13.36
C SER A 61 19.11 14.84 -14.42
N LEU A 62 18.71 14.91 -15.69
CA LEU A 62 19.62 14.95 -16.86
C LEU A 62 20.55 16.20 -16.92
N SER A 63 20.41 17.19 -16.02
CA SER A 63 21.43 18.23 -15.76
C SER A 63 21.13 19.08 -14.50
N GLY A 64 22.11 19.22 -13.59
CA GLY A 64 22.12 20.18 -12.45
C GLY A 64 21.37 19.75 -11.17
N PRO A 65 21.67 20.33 -9.98
CA PRO A 65 21.12 19.82 -8.73
C PRO A 65 19.74 20.42 -8.43
N ALA A 66 18.73 19.56 -8.42
CA ALA A 66 17.94 19.28 -7.21
C ALA A 66 17.52 17.81 -7.32
N CYS A 67 17.73 17.03 -6.25
CA CYS A 67 17.33 15.63 -6.19
C CYS A 67 15.81 15.57 -5.94
N VAL A 68 15.07 16.05 -6.92
CA VAL A 68 13.61 16.02 -6.98
C VAL A 68 13.23 14.72 -7.66
N SER A 69 12.45 13.89 -6.98
CA SER A 69 11.89 12.70 -7.60
C SER A 69 10.90 13.13 -8.69
N PRO A 70 11.03 12.65 -9.94
CA PRO A 70 10.02 12.92 -10.97
C PRO A 70 8.69 12.25 -10.60
N PRO A 71 7.56 12.64 -11.22
CA PRO A 71 6.24 12.08 -10.92
C PRO A 71 6.11 10.56 -11.13
N ALA A 72 7.01 9.96 -11.91
CA ALA A 72 7.21 8.52 -12.04
C ALA A 72 8.71 8.26 -12.15
N GLU A 73 9.23 7.29 -11.40
CA GLU A 73 10.66 6.97 -11.34
C GLU A 73 10.83 5.45 -11.28
N GLN A 74 11.55 4.90 -12.26
CA GLN A 74 11.99 3.51 -12.21
C GLN A 74 13.31 3.42 -11.45
N VAL A 75 13.32 2.61 -10.40
CA VAL A 75 14.55 2.23 -9.68
C VAL A 75 15.00 0.86 -10.19
N LEU A 76 16.03 0.86 -11.04
CA LEU A 76 16.63 -0.35 -11.60
C LEU A 76 17.43 -1.10 -10.52
N PRO A 77 17.61 -2.44 -10.60
CA PRO A 77 18.31 -3.22 -9.58
C PRO A 77 19.73 -2.73 -9.21
N ALA A 78 20.44 -2.09 -10.14
CA ALA A 78 21.78 -1.56 -9.90
C ALA A 78 21.79 -0.18 -9.24
N ASP A 79 20.64 0.51 -9.18
CA ASP A 79 20.50 1.77 -8.46
C ASP A 79 20.65 1.50 -6.94
N PRO A 80 21.46 2.27 -6.21
CA PRO A 80 21.63 2.11 -4.77
C PRO A 80 20.32 2.26 -3.96
N ASP A 81 19.28 2.89 -4.51
CA ASP A 81 17.94 2.88 -3.91
C ASP A 81 17.25 1.50 -4.01
N ALA A 82 17.59 0.67 -5.00
CA ALA A 82 17.03 -0.68 -5.17
C ALA A 82 17.41 -1.63 -4.04
N SER A 83 18.61 -1.43 -3.48
CA SER A 83 19.22 -2.22 -2.42
C SER A 83 19.24 -1.50 -1.06
N TYR A 84 18.58 -0.35 -0.96
CA TYR A 84 18.50 0.42 0.28
C TYR A 84 17.78 -0.39 1.37
N ASN A 85 18.48 -0.64 2.48
CA ASN A 85 17.96 -1.44 3.59
C ASN A 85 17.64 -0.54 4.79
N TYR A 86 16.36 -0.20 4.97
CA TYR A 86 15.90 0.66 6.07
C TYR A 86 16.32 0.15 7.45
N ALA A 87 16.21 -1.15 7.71
CA ALA A 87 16.55 -1.72 9.02
C ALA A 87 18.05 -1.57 9.34
N ALA A 88 18.93 -1.84 8.38
CA ALA A 88 20.37 -1.64 8.56
C ALA A 88 20.72 -0.14 8.70
N ARG A 89 20.05 0.73 7.93
CA ARG A 89 20.27 2.18 7.98
C ARG A 89 19.84 2.78 9.32
N LEU A 90 18.72 2.33 9.89
CA LEU A 90 18.28 2.73 11.24
C LEU A 90 19.34 2.46 12.31
N LEU A 91 20.04 1.33 12.23
CA LEU A 91 21.12 0.97 13.16
C LEU A 91 22.38 1.83 12.95
N ALA A 92 22.67 2.19 11.70
CA ALA A 92 23.88 2.93 11.33
C ALA A 92 23.73 4.45 11.45
N ASN A 93 22.51 4.99 11.34
CA ASN A 93 22.20 6.42 11.35
C ASN A 93 21.17 6.76 12.43
N PRO A 94 21.59 7.16 13.64
CA PRO A 94 20.68 7.59 14.71
C PRO A 94 19.81 8.79 14.34
N ALA A 95 20.27 9.66 13.43
CA ALA A 95 19.47 10.81 13.00
C ALA A 95 18.24 10.37 12.19
N LEU A 96 18.40 9.36 11.32
CA LEU A 96 17.28 8.72 10.62
C LEU A 96 16.29 8.10 11.62
N ALA A 97 16.77 7.37 12.62
CA ALA A 97 15.92 6.78 13.64
C ALA A 97 15.09 7.84 14.39
N ASN A 98 15.69 8.97 14.75
CA ASN A 98 14.99 10.07 15.41
C ASN A 98 13.93 10.71 14.51
N ARG A 99 14.23 10.92 13.22
CA ARG A 99 13.26 11.48 12.26
C ARG A 99 12.06 10.55 12.07
N LEU A 100 12.30 9.26 11.89
CA LEU A 100 11.21 8.27 11.78
C LEU A 100 10.38 8.18 13.07
N GLN A 101 11.02 8.18 14.24
CA GLN A 101 10.33 8.15 15.52
C GLN A 101 9.40 9.36 15.72
N SER A 102 9.74 10.52 15.15
CA SER A 102 8.94 11.74 15.28
C SER A 102 7.59 11.69 14.56
N VAL A 103 7.44 10.79 13.58
CA VAL A 103 6.22 10.59 12.78
C VAL A 103 5.65 9.18 12.92
N ALA A 104 6.23 8.37 13.81
CA ALA A 104 5.83 6.99 13.98
C ALA A 104 4.40 6.87 14.52
N ASN A 105 3.62 6.01 13.87
CA ASN A 105 2.30 5.64 14.36
C ASN A 105 2.40 4.91 15.70
N THR A 106 1.56 5.29 16.66
CA THR A 106 1.54 4.68 18.01
C THR A 106 0.37 3.72 18.22
N GLY A 107 -0.60 3.70 17.32
CA GLY A 107 -1.87 2.97 17.51
C GLY A 107 -2.77 3.54 18.61
N ASN A 108 -2.33 4.56 19.36
CA ASN A 108 -3.11 5.20 20.43
C ASN A 108 -4.17 6.16 19.87
N ILE A 109 -5.10 5.62 19.08
CA ILE A 109 -6.22 6.38 18.52
C ILE A 109 -7.13 6.90 19.63
N GLN A 110 -7.59 8.14 19.48
CA GLN A 110 -8.46 8.81 20.46
C GLN A 110 -9.92 8.85 20.02
N HIS A 111 -10.22 8.52 18.77
CA HIS A 111 -11.56 8.54 18.19
C HIS A 111 -11.80 7.27 17.39
N PRO A 112 -13.07 6.92 17.10
CA PRO A 112 -13.38 5.86 16.16
C PRO A 112 -12.59 5.99 14.86
N LEU A 113 -11.96 4.90 14.43
CA LEU A 113 -11.22 4.81 13.19
C LEU A 113 -11.64 3.56 12.41
N ILE A 114 -11.92 3.74 11.13
CA ILE A 114 -12.13 2.65 10.18
C ILE A 114 -11.01 2.71 9.14
N THR A 115 -10.24 1.63 9.03
CA THR A 115 -9.29 1.41 7.93
C THR A 115 -9.94 0.47 6.92
N VAL A 116 -9.87 0.83 5.65
CA VAL A 116 -10.26 -0.01 4.50
C VAL A 116 -9.01 -0.18 3.64
N HIS A 117 -8.63 -1.42 3.34
CA HIS A 117 -7.43 -1.73 2.56
C HIS A 117 -7.72 -2.91 1.63
N GLY A 118 -7.29 -2.83 0.38
CA GLY A 118 -7.40 -3.93 -0.57
C GLY A 118 -6.40 -5.07 -0.32
N ASP A 119 -6.81 -6.32 -0.48
CA ASP A 119 -5.90 -7.46 -0.32
C ASP A 119 -4.98 -7.72 -1.53
N GLN A 120 -5.11 -6.93 -2.60
CA GLN A 120 -4.25 -6.92 -3.78
C GLN A 120 -3.46 -5.61 -3.92
N ASP A 121 -3.32 -4.82 -2.85
CA ASP A 121 -2.51 -3.59 -2.84
C ASP A 121 -1.06 -3.89 -3.27
N SER A 122 -0.73 -3.42 -4.47
CA SER A 122 0.57 -3.59 -5.12
C SER A 122 1.53 -2.44 -4.86
N LEU A 123 1.23 -1.55 -3.92
CA LEU A 123 2.17 -0.56 -3.40
C LEU A 123 2.56 -0.83 -1.94
N LEU A 124 1.57 -1.06 -1.08
CA LEU A 124 1.69 -1.19 0.37
C LEU A 124 1.06 -2.52 0.83
N PRO A 125 1.80 -3.64 0.80
CA PRO A 125 1.23 -4.93 1.12
C PRO A 125 0.61 -4.97 2.53
N ILE A 126 -0.60 -5.51 2.61
CA ILE A 126 -1.41 -5.45 3.84
C ILE A 126 -0.68 -5.99 5.09
N HIS A 127 0.09 -7.06 4.91
CA HIS A 127 0.84 -7.74 5.97
C HIS A 127 2.00 -6.91 6.55
N THR A 128 2.57 -6.00 5.77
CA THR A 128 3.68 -5.13 6.19
C THR A 128 3.22 -3.75 6.65
N ASP A 129 1.94 -3.44 6.46
CA ASP A 129 1.43 -2.09 6.67
C ASP A 129 0.22 -2.12 7.62
N SER A 130 -0.99 -2.35 7.08
CA SER A 130 -2.22 -2.22 7.87
C SER A 130 -2.40 -3.31 8.92
N ASP A 131 -1.88 -4.53 8.70
CA ASP A 131 -1.86 -5.57 9.74
C ASP A 131 -0.98 -5.15 10.93
N ILE A 132 0.17 -4.53 10.66
CA ILE A 132 1.06 -4.02 11.71
C ILE A 132 0.40 -2.87 12.46
N TYR A 133 -0.25 -1.95 11.74
CA TYR A 133 -0.99 -0.87 12.38
C TYR A 133 -2.15 -1.39 13.25
N ALA A 134 -2.89 -2.39 12.77
CA ALA A 134 -3.94 -3.05 13.56
C ALA A 134 -3.38 -3.66 14.85
N GLN A 135 -2.20 -4.29 14.80
CA GLN A 135 -1.51 -4.79 15.99
C GLN A 135 -1.11 -3.67 16.95
N LEU A 136 -0.59 -2.54 16.46
CA LEU A 136 -0.26 -1.38 17.29
C LEU A 136 -1.48 -0.83 18.02
N VAL A 137 -2.64 -0.76 17.35
CA VAL A 137 -3.90 -0.32 17.98
C VAL A 137 -4.33 -1.28 19.11
N GLN A 138 -4.17 -2.59 18.91
CA GLN A 138 -4.47 -3.57 19.96
C GLN A 138 -3.50 -3.47 21.14
N LEU A 139 -2.19 -3.31 20.87
CA LEU A 139 -1.17 -3.10 21.90
C LEU A 139 -1.41 -1.80 22.70
N ALA A 140 -1.92 -0.76 22.04
CA ALA A 140 -2.34 0.48 22.69
C ALA A 140 -3.68 0.35 23.44
N GLN A 141 -4.30 -0.83 23.44
CA GLN A 141 -5.60 -1.13 24.07
C GLN A 141 -6.72 -0.23 23.54
N ARG A 142 -6.71 0.05 22.23
CA ARG A 142 -7.70 0.88 21.52
C ARG A 142 -8.56 0.10 20.53
N GLY A 143 -8.56 -1.23 20.61
CA GLY A 143 -9.31 -2.10 19.70
C GLY A 143 -10.83 -1.87 19.72
N ASP A 144 -11.37 -1.36 20.81
CA ASP A 144 -12.78 -0.98 20.93
C ASP A 144 -13.18 0.16 19.98
N ARG A 145 -12.22 1.01 19.59
CA ARG A 145 -12.39 2.18 18.70
C ARG A 145 -11.93 1.93 17.26
N TYR A 146 -11.54 0.71 16.93
CA TYR A 146 -10.95 0.41 15.63
C TYR A 146 -11.73 -0.65 14.87
N ARG A 147 -11.83 -0.44 13.56
CA ARG A 147 -12.32 -1.42 12.60
C ARG A 147 -11.40 -1.44 11.41
N PHE A 148 -11.09 -2.64 10.97
CA PHE A 148 -10.23 -2.87 9.84
C PHE A 148 -10.94 -3.84 8.90
N TYR A 149 -11.27 -3.35 7.70
CA TYR A 149 -11.88 -4.15 6.66
C TYR A 149 -10.92 -4.34 5.51
N THR A 150 -10.76 -5.59 5.06
CA THR A 150 -9.93 -5.92 3.91
C THR A 150 -10.83 -6.16 2.71
N VAL A 151 -10.60 -5.49 1.59
CA VAL A 151 -11.46 -5.60 0.40
C VAL A 151 -10.86 -6.60 -0.56
N SER A 152 -11.57 -7.71 -0.81
CA SER A 152 -11.09 -8.71 -1.75
C SER A 152 -11.05 -8.20 -3.19
N GLY A 153 -9.88 -8.26 -3.80
CA GLY A 153 -9.56 -7.68 -5.11
C GLY A 153 -9.26 -6.18 -5.09
N GLY A 154 -9.23 -5.54 -3.92
CA GLY A 154 -8.88 -4.13 -3.81
C GLY A 154 -7.40 -3.90 -4.09
N ASN A 155 -7.06 -2.90 -4.92
CA ASN A 155 -5.69 -2.43 -5.10
C ASN A 155 -5.48 -1.04 -4.47
N HIS A 156 -4.26 -0.50 -4.55
CA HIS A 156 -3.88 0.82 -4.08
C HIS A 156 -4.63 1.97 -4.77
N VAL A 157 -4.91 1.85 -6.07
CA VAL A 157 -5.53 2.92 -6.87
C VAL A 157 -6.70 2.41 -7.72
N ASP A 158 -7.90 2.91 -7.39
CA ASP A 158 -9.14 2.54 -8.08
C ASP A 158 -9.17 2.85 -9.59
N PRO A 159 -8.54 3.90 -10.14
CA PRO A 159 -8.55 4.15 -11.59
C PRO A 159 -7.97 3.01 -12.44
N GLN A 160 -7.13 2.13 -11.88
CA GLN A 160 -6.69 0.91 -12.58
C GLN A 160 -7.84 -0.10 -12.76
N PHE A 161 -9.01 0.09 -12.17
CA PHE A 161 -10.19 -0.68 -12.54
C PHE A 161 -10.85 -0.15 -13.83
N ASP A 162 -10.69 1.14 -14.14
CA ASP A 162 -11.59 1.92 -14.99
C ASP A 162 -10.97 2.49 -16.30
N ASP A 163 -9.68 2.24 -16.63
CA ASP A 163 -9.05 2.31 -18.00
C ASP A 163 -7.62 2.91 -18.05
N HIS A 164 -6.95 2.55 -19.16
CA HIS A 164 -5.87 3.15 -19.97
C HIS A 164 -4.51 2.44 -19.94
N TYR A 165 -4.09 1.91 -21.10
CA TYR A 165 -2.88 1.11 -21.40
C TYR A 165 -2.98 -0.44 -21.29
N GLY A 166 -4.18 -1.01 -21.42
CA GLY A 166 -4.36 -2.48 -21.54
C GLY A 166 -4.76 -3.18 -20.24
N ILE A 167 -5.10 -2.43 -19.20
CA ILE A 167 -5.55 -2.94 -17.90
C ILE A 167 -6.93 -3.63 -17.97
N ASP A 168 -7.72 -3.38 -19.02
CA ASP A 168 -8.89 -4.21 -19.40
C ASP A 168 -8.55 -5.71 -19.53
N SER A 169 -7.26 -6.05 -19.72
CA SER A 169 -6.79 -7.44 -19.77
C SER A 169 -6.78 -8.15 -18.40
N TYR A 170 -6.81 -7.41 -17.29
CA TYR A 170 -6.94 -7.96 -15.94
C TYR A 170 -8.40 -8.03 -15.45
N GLY A 171 -9.26 -7.18 -16.04
CA GLY A 171 -10.72 -7.24 -15.98
C GLY A 171 -11.34 -7.28 -14.59
N THR A 172 -12.60 -7.69 -14.52
CA THR A 172 -13.36 -7.92 -13.28
C THR A 172 -12.90 -9.17 -12.51
N HIS A 173 -11.83 -9.84 -12.93
CA HIS A 173 -11.37 -11.10 -12.31
C HIS A 173 -10.29 -10.88 -11.27
N VAL A 174 -9.49 -9.83 -11.42
CA VAL A 174 -8.41 -9.47 -10.48
C VAL A 174 -8.91 -8.33 -9.57
N LEU A 175 -9.28 -7.21 -10.18
CA LEU A 175 -9.52 -5.97 -9.45
C LEU A 175 -10.98 -5.77 -9.01
N ARG A 176 -11.13 -4.99 -7.94
CA ARG A 176 -12.36 -4.40 -7.45
C ARG A 176 -12.04 -3.01 -6.85
N PRO A 177 -12.76 -1.93 -7.21
CA PRO A 177 -12.57 -0.63 -6.57
C PRO A 177 -12.88 -0.68 -5.08
N ILE A 178 -12.10 0.04 -4.28
CA ILE A 178 -12.33 0.20 -2.85
C ILE A 178 -13.37 1.31 -2.58
N LEU A 179 -13.57 2.25 -3.50
CA LEU A 179 -14.46 3.41 -3.36
C LEU A 179 -15.85 3.06 -2.82
N PRO A 180 -16.57 2.01 -3.26
CA PRO A 180 -17.84 1.63 -2.66
C PRO A 180 -17.74 1.29 -1.17
N CYS A 181 -16.67 0.57 -0.77
CA CYS A 181 -16.42 0.24 0.62
C CYS A 181 -15.97 1.45 1.44
N ALA A 182 -15.22 2.39 0.84
CA ALA A 182 -14.88 3.64 1.47
C ALA A 182 -16.13 4.50 1.76
N ARG A 183 -17.10 4.55 0.84
CA ARG A 183 -18.39 5.22 1.04
C ARG A 183 -19.18 4.58 2.19
N ALA A 184 -19.31 3.25 2.18
CA ALA A 184 -19.97 2.52 3.26
C ALA A 184 -19.28 2.72 4.62
N ALA A 185 -17.94 2.81 4.64
CA ALA A 185 -17.15 3.10 5.83
C ALA A 185 -17.36 4.53 6.34
N ILE A 186 -17.50 5.52 5.47
CA ILE A 186 -17.82 6.90 5.88
C ILE A 186 -19.20 6.95 6.54
N ASP A 187 -20.22 6.33 5.95
CA ASP A 187 -21.57 6.27 6.54
C ASP A 187 -21.56 5.56 7.90
N ALA A 188 -20.84 4.44 8.01
CA ALA A 188 -20.66 3.71 9.25
C ALA A 188 -19.90 4.51 10.31
N LEU A 189 -18.86 5.25 9.92
CA LEU A 189 -18.10 6.10 10.81
C LEU A 189 -18.96 7.26 11.34
N ALA A 190 -19.78 7.87 10.48
CA ALA A 190 -20.72 8.92 10.87
C ALA A 190 -21.73 8.38 11.90
N ALA A 191 -22.35 7.23 11.64
CA ALA A 191 -23.26 6.59 12.60
C ALA A 191 -22.56 6.25 13.93
N TRP A 192 -21.31 5.81 13.89
CA TRP A 192 -20.54 5.50 15.10
C TRP A 192 -20.24 6.75 15.92
N VAL A 193 -19.76 7.82 15.28
CA VAL A 193 -19.37 9.07 15.95
C VAL A 193 -20.59 9.85 16.45
N GLU A 194 -21.65 9.95 15.64
CA GLU A 194 -22.79 10.83 15.91
C GLU A 194 -23.90 10.15 16.72
N GLN A 195 -24.06 8.83 16.56
CA GLN A 195 -25.18 8.08 17.14
C GLN A 195 -24.72 6.96 18.09
N GLY A 196 -23.41 6.73 18.21
CA GLY A 196 -22.86 5.65 19.03
C GLY A 196 -23.08 4.25 18.46
N VAL A 197 -23.51 4.14 17.20
CA VAL A 197 -23.77 2.85 16.53
C VAL A 197 -22.48 2.35 15.91
N ALA A 198 -21.76 1.48 16.63
CA ALA A 198 -20.53 0.88 16.11
C ALA A 198 -20.84 -0.08 14.94
N PRO A 199 -20.01 -0.10 13.87
CA PRO A 199 -20.18 -1.05 12.79
C PRO A 199 -19.72 -2.46 13.20
N PRO A 200 -20.02 -3.49 12.38
CA PRO A 200 -19.61 -4.87 12.64
C PRO A 200 -18.10 -4.99 12.88
N PRO A 201 -17.62 -6.03 13.60
CA PRO A 201 -16.19 -6.28 13.73
C PRO A 201 -15.46 -6.29 12.38
N GLY A 202 -14.18 -5.90 12.39
CA GLY A 202 -13.34 -5.94 11.19
C GLY A 202 -13.27 -7.35 10.60
N HIS A 203 -13.34 -7.45 9.28
CA HIS A 203 -13.32 -8.70 8.53
C HIS A 203 -12.94 -8.46 7.06
N ALA A 204 -12.69 -9.55 6.32
CA ALA A 204 -12.53 -9.49 4.88
C ALA A 204 -13.88 -9.37 4.18
N ILE A 205 -14.05 -8.30 3.41
CA ILE A 205 -15.22 -8.03 2.58
C ILE A 205 -15.05 -8.83 1.28
N PRO A 206 -15.87 -9.87 1.05
CA PRO A 206 -15.76 -10.67 -0.17
C PRO A 206 -16.18 -9.86 -1.39
N ARG A 207 -15.79 -10.33 -2.57
CA ARG A 207 -16.37 -9.85 -3.84
C ARG A 207 -17.89 -10.08 -3.83
N PRO A 208 -18.70 -9.18 -4.41
CA PRO A 208 -20.13 -9.38 -4.55
C PRO A 208 -20.45 -10.59 -5.43
N ASP A 209 -21.62 -11.20 -5.26
CA ASP A 209 -22.13 -12.28 -6.10
C ASP A 209 -23.53 -11.87 -6.63
N PRO A 210 -23.70 -11.61 -7.94
CA PRO A 210 -22.68 -11.71 -9.00
C PRO A 210 -21.63 -10.59 -8.92
N ASP A 211 -20.44 -10.83 -9.47
CA ASP A 211 -19.31 -9.90 -9.51
C ASP A 211 -19.21 -9.13 -10.84
N THR A 212 -20.35 -8.61 -11.34
CA THR A 212 -20.32 -7.81 -12.57
C THR A 212 -19.47 -6.55 -12.37
N ALA A 213 -18.95 -5.98 -13.46
CA ALA A 213 -18.20 -4.71 -13.39
C ALA A 213 -19.00 -3.61 -12.67
N SER A 214 -20.30 -3.55 -12.95
CA SER A 214 -21.22 -2.61 -12.28
C SER A 214 -21.35 -2.88 -10.79
N ASP A 215 -21.45 -4.15 -10.38
CA ASP A 215 -21.56 -4.52 -8.96
C ASP A 215 -20.27 -4.20 -8.20
N LEU A 216 -19.12 -4.54 -8.78
CA LEU A 216 -17.80 -4.24 -8.21
C LEU A 216 -17.58 -2.74 -8.02
N ALA A 217 -17.98 -1.92 -8.99
CA ALA A 217 -17.76 -0.47 -8.97
C ALA A 217 -18.75 0.31 -8.10
N ASN A 218 -19.89 -0.28 -7.71
CA ASN A 218 -20.97 0.46 -7.06
C ASN A 218 -21.46 -0.13 -5.74
N HIS A 219 -21.16 -1.40 -5.44
CA HIS A 219 -21.71 -2.07 -4.26
C HIS A 219 -20.63 -2.52 -3.26
N CYS A 220 -20.87 -2.21 -1.99
CA CYS A 220 -20.14 -2.78 -0.86
C CYS A 220 -21.03 -2.79 0.38
N SER A 221 -20.90 -3.85 1.18
CA SER A 221 -21.48 -3.93 2.52
C SER A 221 -20.38 -4.22 3.54
N LEU A 222 -20.48 -3.59 4.71
CA LEU A 222 -19.61 -3.86 5.86
C LEU A 222 -20.22 -4.89 6.82
N THR A 223 -21.23 -5.63 6.39
CA THR A 223 -21.99 -6.59 7.20
C THR A 223 -21.79 -8.02 6.73
#